data_AF-A0A7J2UZ12-F1
#
_entry.id   AF-A0A7J2UZ12-F1
#
_cell.length_a   1.000
_cell.length_b   1.000
_cell.length_c   1.000
_cell.angle_alpha   90.00
_cell.angle_beta   90.00
_cell.angle_gamma   90.00
#
_symmetry.space_group_name_H-M   'P 1'
#
loop_
_entity.id
_entity.type
_entity.pdbx_description
1 polymer ?
#
loop_
_entity_poly.entity_id
_entity_poly.type
_entity_poly.pdbx_seq_one_letter_code
_entity_poly.pdbx_strand_id
1 'polypeptide(L)'
;HIKDEKDLYRYKMSYALSKTWIESNKDLFEKLIDLRVREPQPYDAYMNQTMAILGFDASASVSRIECPVLIIHGEADRVVPLSNAFKLYSKIKNSTLIIFKGAGHVVNIERAREFNNIVRRFIAAVERGEYEPVKEPMMINGETLDLPFVRR
;
A
#
# COMPACT_ATOMS: atom_id res chain seq x y z
N HIS A 1 -26.52 6.18 -6.65
CA HIS A 1 -27.15 6.26 -5.32
C HIS A 1 -26.89 4.96 -4.59
N ILE A 2 -26.59 5.00 -3.29
CA ILE A 2 -26.35 3.81 -2.46
C ILE A 2 -27.72 3.26 -2.05
N LYS A 3 -28.02 2.00 -2.39
CA LYS A 3 -29.35 1.41 -2.18
C LYS A 3 -29.43 0.53 -0.94
N ASP A 4 -28.33 -0.13 -0.60
CA ASP A 4 -28.22 -1.05 0.52
C ASP A 4 -26.78 -1.05 1.10
N GLU A 5 -26.57 -1.87 2.12
CA GLU A 5 -25.26 -2.03 2.77
C GLU A 5 -24.19 -2.54 1.79
N LYS A 6 -24.55 -3.46 0.89
CA LYS A 6 -23.62 -4.00 -0.10
C LYS A 6 -23.15 -2.92 -1.08
N ASP A 7 -24.06 -2.04 -1.50
CA ASP A 7 -23.75 -0.88 -2.33
C ASP A 7 -22.87 0.15 -1.60
N LEU A 8 -23.03 0.31 -0.28
CA LEU A 8 -22.13 1.15 0.51
C LEU A 8 -20.70 0.59 0.51
N TYR A 9 -20.55 -0.71 0.70
CA TYR A 9 -19.24 -1.37 0.64
C TYR A 9 -18.63 -1.34 -0.74
N ARG A 10 -19.42 -1.55 -1.81
CA ARG A 10 -18.96 -1.35 -3.21
C ARG A 10 -18.42 0.06 -3.41
N TYR A 11 -19.18 1.07 -3.00
CA TYR A 11 -18.76 2.46 -3.11
C TYR A 11 -17.44 2.72 -2.37
N LYS A 12 -17.35 2.35 -1.09
CA LYS A 12 -16.14 2.52 -0.27
C LYS A 12 -14.93 1.81 -0.90
N MET A 13 -15.10 0.56 -1.31
CA MET A 13 -14.00 -0.23 -1.89
C MET A 13 -13.60 0.23 -3.28
N SER A 14 -14.54 0.75 -4.08
CA SER A 14 -14.23 1.35 -5.39
C SER A 14 -13.33 2.59 -5.30
N TYR A 15 -13.27 3.21 -4.13
CA TYR A 15 -12.39 4.34 -3.88
C TYR A 15 -10.96 3.90 -3.50
N ALA A 16 -10.85 2.75 -2.82
CA ALA A 16 -9.57 2.20 -2.39
C ALA A 16 -8.84 1.41 -3.49
N LEU A 17 -9.55 0.85 -4.46
CA LEU A 17 -8.97 0.05 -5.54
C LEU A 17 -8.90 0.85 -6.85
N SER A 18 -7.94 0.53 -7.73
CA SER A 18 -7.91 1.11 -9.07
C SER A 18 -9.11 0.66 -9.90
N LYS A 19 -9.61 1.56 -10.76
CA LYS A 19 -10.72 1.25 -11.69
C LYS A 19 -10.39 0.08 -12.60
N THR A 20 -9.20 0.09 -13.19
CA THR A 20 -8.72 -0.96 -14.09
C THR A 20 -8.71 -2.33 -13.40
N TRP A 21 -8.26 -2.41 -12.14
CA TRP A 21 -8.28 -3.67 -11.42
C TRP A 21 -9.71 -4.16 -11.17
N ILE A 22 -10.63 -3.28 -10.76
CA ILE A 22 -12.04 -3.64 -10.54
C ILE A 22 -12.67 -4.16 -11.84
N GLU A 23 -12.42 -3.50 -12.97
CA GLU A 23 -12.97 -3.87 -14.28
C GLU A 23 -12.47 -5.25 -14.75
N SER A 24 -11.20 -5.56 -14.50
CA SER A 24 -10.60 -6.86 -14.86
C SER A 24 -10.85 -7.98 -13.84
N ASN A 25 -11.30 -7.67 -12.61
CA ASN A 25 -11.42 -8.63 -11.51
C ASN A 25 -12.81 -8.59 -10.86
N LYS A 26 -13.88 -8.40 -11.64
CA LYS A 26 -15.26 -8.20 -11.14
C LYS A 26 -15.70 -9.28 -10.13
N ASP A 27 -15.48 -10.55 -10.44
CA ASP A 27 -15.88 -11.66 -9.55
C ASP A 27 -15.11 -11.62 -8.22
N LEU A 28 -13.82 -11.30 -8.26
CA LEU A 28 -13.02 -11.17 -7.05
C LEU A 28 -13.40 -9.92 -6.27
N PHE A 29 -13.69 -8.81 -6.95
CA PHE A 29 -14.19 -7.60 -6.31
C PHE A 29 -15.50 -7.87 -5.57
N GLU A 30 -16.48 -8.53 -6.20
CA GLU A 30 -17.73 -8.91 -5.54
C GLU A 30 -17.51 -9.85 -4.35
N LYS A 31 -16.59 -10.82 -4.47
CA LYS A 31 -16.20 -11.67 -3.32
C LYS A 31 -15.61 -10.85 -2.16
N LEU A 32 -14.79 -9.84 -2.44
CA LEU A 32 -14.25 -8.94 -1.42
C LEU A 32 -15.36 -8.13 -0.73
N ILE A 33 -16.38 -7.70 -1.48
CA ILE A 33 -17.54 -7.03 -0.92
C ILE A 33 -18.34 -7.99 -0.03
N ASP A 34 -18.61 -9.20 -0.49
CA ASP A 34 -19.36 -10.21 0.29
C ASP A 34 -18.66 -10.54 1.60
N LEU A 35 -17.34 -10.65 1.61
CA LEU A 35 -16.55 -10.85 2.83
C LEU A 35 -16.69 -9.69 3.81
N ARG A 36 -16.71 -8.44 3.32
CA ARG A 36 -16.85 -7.25 4.17
C ARG A 36 -18.25 -7.04 4.71
N VAL A 37 -19.28 -7.44 3.96
CA VAL A 37 -20.68 -7.44 4.43
C VAL A 37 -20.90 -8.52 5.48
N ARG A 38 -20.26 -9.69 5.32
CA ARG A 38 -20.36 -10.79 6.29
C ARG A 38 -19.70 -10.45 7.63
N GLU A 39 -18.56 -9.77 7.58
CA GLU A 39 -17.75 -9.41 8.74
C GLU A 39 -17.61 -7.88 8.81
N PRO A 40 -18.71 -7.14 9.08
CA PRO A 40 -18.66 -5.68 9.07
C PRO A 40 -17.84 -5.18 10.25
N GLN A 41 -17.00 -4.17 10.00
CA GLN A 41 -16.28 -3.48 11.06
C GLN A 41 -17.30 -2.82 12.01
N PRO A 42 -17.28 -3.11 13.32
CA PRO A 42 -18.13 -2.44 14.29
C PRO A 42 -17.94 -0.92 14.25
N TYR A 43 -19.01 -0.15 14.41
CA TYR A 43 -18.98 1.30 14.30
C TYR A 43 -17.97 1.95 15.26
N ASP A 44 -17.96 1.53 16.52
CA ASP A 44 -17.03 2.06 17.53
C ASP A 44 -15.57 1.76 17.15
N ALA A 45 -15.30 0.58 16.59
CA ALA A 45 -13.97 0.22 16.11
C ALA A 45 -13.54 1.11 14.93
N TYR A 46 -14.46 1.40 14.00
CA TYR A 46 -14.21 2.34 12.89
C TYR A 46 -13.93 3.76 13.39
N MET A 47 -14.71 4.24 14.36
CA MET A 47 -14.55 5.56 14.95
C MET A 47 -13.22 5.67 15.70
N ASN A 48 -12.90 4.69 16.55
CA ASN A 48 -11.63 4.65 17.27
C ASN A 48 -10.43 4.63 16.33
N GLN A 49 -10.49 3.85 15.24
CA GLN A 49 -9.44 3.85 14.22
C GLN A 49 -9.29 5.21 13.54
N THR A 50 -10.41 5.86 13.21
CA THR A 50 -10.40 7.18 12.56
C THR A 50 -9.81 8.25 13.49
N MET A 51 -10.21 8.28 14.75
CA MET A 51 -9.67 9.21 15.75
C MET A 51 -8.18 8.99 15.99
N ALA A 52 -7.73 7.73 16.02
CA ALA A 52 -6.30 7.40 16.13
C ALA A 52 -5.50 7.93 14.92
N ILE A 53 -6.02 7.78 13.70
CA ILE A 53 -5.39 8.30 12.48
C ILE A 53 -5.32 9.84 12.52
N LEU A 54 -6.42 10.51 12.90
CA LEU A 54 -6.49 11.97 12.95
C LEU A 54 -5.61 12.58 14.05
N GLY A 55 -5.43 11.87 15.16
CA GLY A 55 -4.61 12.31 16.28
C GLY A 55 -3.13 11.96 16.17
N PHE A 56 -2.71 11.20 15.15
CA PHE A 56 -1.34 10.72 15.02
C PHE A 56 -0.54 11.57 14.03
N ASP A 57 0.53 12.20 14.52
CA ASP A 57 1.54 12.86 13.68
C ASP A 57 2.95 12.49 14.15
N ALA A 58 3.64 11.68 13.34
CA ALA A 58 5.04 11.33 13.53
C ALA A 58 5.98 12.01 12.53
N SER A 59 5.49 13.00 11.78
CA SER A 59 6.22 13.62 10.67
C SER A 59 7.51 14.35 11.10
N ALA A 60 7.60 14.79 12.35
CA ALA A 60 8.80 15.37 12.95
C ALA A 60 9.82 14.31 13.39
N SER A 61 9.37 13.07 13.64
CA SER A 61 10.19 12.00 14.19
C SER A 61 10.64 10.95 13.18
N VAL A 62 10.02 10.89 12.00
CA VAL A 62 10.32 9.86 10.99
C VAL A 62 11.79 9.85 10.53
N SER A 63 12.49 10.99 10.62
CA SER A 63 13.93 11.09 10.31
C SER A 63 14.84 10.35 11.29
N ARG A 64 14.31 9.93 12.46
CA ARG A 64 15.02 9.12 13.45
C ARG A 64 15.00 7.62 13.15
N ILE A 65 14.32 7.19 12.09
CA ILE A 65 14.29 5.79 11.67
C ILE A 65 15.61 5.45 10.98
N GLU A 66 16.40 4.55 11.58
CA GLU A 66 17.73 4.14 11.10
C GLU A 66 17.74 2.74 10.49
N CYS A 67 16.76 1.89 10.83
CA CYS A 67 16.64 0.55 10.25
C CYS A 67 16.30 0.60 8.76
N PRO A 68 16.55 -0.49 8.01
CA PRO A 68 16.07 -0.64 6.64
C PRO A 68 14.57 -0.42 6.51
N VAL A 69 14.14 0.39 5.53
CA VAL A 69 12.73 0.67 5.27
C VAL A 69 12.38 0.45 3.81
N LEU A 70 11.32 -0.31 3.58
CA LEU A 70 10.68 -0.43 2.28
C LEU A 70 9.35 0.34 2.30
N ILE A 71 9.22 1.33 1.42
CA ILE A 71 8.01 2.11 1.22
C ILE A 71 7.37 1.63 -0.08
N ILE A 72 6.12 1.18 -0.02
CA ILE A 72 5.33 0.77 -1.19
C ILE A 72 4.09 1.66 -1.28
N HIS A 73 3.81 2.20 -2.47
CA HIS A 73 2.63 3.04 -2.72
C HIS A 73 2.00 2.74 -4.07
N GLY A 74 0.69 2.94 -4.22
CA GLY A 74 -0.01 2.86 -5.50
C GLY A 74 -0.10 4.24 -6.16
N GLU A 75 0.27 4.36 -7.43
CA GLU A 75 0.22 5.64 -8.17
C GLU A 75 -1.19 6.25 -8.19
N ALA A 76 -2.22 5.40 -8.26
CA ALA A 76 -3.62 5.78 -8.32
C ALA A 76 -4.32 5.72 -6.94
N ASP A 77 -3.57 5.73 -5.84
CA ASP A 77 -4.13 5.77 -4.49
C ASP A 77 -4.89 7.07 -4.24
N ARG A 78 -6.21 6.93 -4.02
CA ARG A 78 -7.13 8.04 -3.73
C ARG A 78 -7.38 8.22 -2.24
N VAL A 79 -7.03 7.22 -1.42
CA VAL A 79 -7.24 7.22 0.03
C VAL A 79 -6.09 7.95 0.72
N VAL A 80 -4.84 7.62 0.33
CA VAL A 80 -3.64 8.27 0.86
C VAL A 80 -2.84 8.88 -0.30
N PRO A 81 -2.63 10.21 -0.31
CA PRO A 81 -1.89 10.86 -1.39
C PRO A 81 -0.47 10.31 -1.54
N LEU A 82 -0.06 10.03 -2.79
CA LEU A 82 1.29 9.58 -3.12
C LEU A 82 2.41 10.50 -2.59
N SER A 83 2.14 11.80 -2.45
CA SER A 83 3.09 12.76 -1.86
C SER A 83 3.53 12.40 -0.45
N ASN A 84 2.74 11.66 0.31
CA ASN A 84 3.12 11.18 1.63
C ASN A 84 4.24 10.13 1.57
N ALA A 85 4.23 9.25 0.56
CA ALA A 85 5.32 8.29 0.34
C ALA A 85 6.63 9.01 0.02
N PHE A 86 6.58 10.06 -0.82
CA PHE A 86 7.76 10.89 -1.10
C PHE A 86 8.26 11.64 0.14
N LYS A 87 7.37 12.15 1.01
CA LYS A 87 7.76 12.79 2.28
C LYS A 87 8.44 11.81 3.26
N LEU A 88 7.98 10.57 3.30
CA LEU A 88 8.63 9.52 4.10
C LEU A 88 10.01 9.21 3.54
N TYR A 89 10.08 8.96 2.23
CA TYR A 89 11.31 8.65 1.52
C TYR A 89 12.39 9.74 1.68
N SER A 90 12.01 11.01 1.57
CA SER A 90 12.96 12.13 1.71
C SER A 90 13.49 12.32 3.13
N LYS A 91 12.77 11.82 4.15
CA LYS A 91 13.15 11.94 5.56
C LYS A 91 13.86 10.71 6.10
N ILE A 92 13.55 9.51 5.60
CA ILE A 92 14.12 8.24 6.07
C ILE A 92 15.32 7.89 5.20
N LYS A 93 16.53 8.08 5.74
CA LYS A 93 17.79 7.91 4.98
C LYS A 93 18.01 6.49 4.46
N ASN A 94 17.59 5.49 5.23
CA ASN A 94 17.77 4.07 4.92
C ASN A 94 16.51 3.45 4.31
N SER A 95 15.94 4.13 3.32
CA SER A 95 14.68 3.71 2.69
C SER A 95 14.79 3.50 1.18
N THR A 96 13.92 2.62 0.68
CA THR A 96 13.64 2.42 -0.75
C THR A 96 12.16 2.69 -1.00
N LEU A 97 11.84 3.50 -2.01
CA LEU A 97 10.47 3.78 -2.42
C LEU A 97 10.12 3.06 -3.73
N ILE A 98 9.06 2.25 -3.70
CA ILE A 98 8.48 1.57 -4.85
C ILE A 98 7.05 2.04 -5.06
N ILE A 99 6.75 2.49 -6.27
CA ILE A 99 5.45 2.98 -6.68
C ILE A 99 4.90 2.04 -7.75
N PHE A 100 3.73 1.46 -7.49
CA PHE A 100 3.04 0.62 -8.46
C PHE A 100 2.17 1.47 -9.39
N LYS A 101 2.54 1.52 -10.66
CA LYS A 101 1.82 2.28 -11.68
C LYS A 101 0.39 1.75 -11.84
N GLY A 102 -0.57 2.68 -11.84
CA GLY A 102 -1.99 2.39 -11.97
C GLY A 102 -2.61 1.55 -10.85
N ALA A 103 -1.89 1.23 -9.76
CA ALA A 103 -2.47 0.54 -8.60
C ALA A 103 -3.08 1.56 -7.63
N GLY A 104 -4.19 1.19 -6.97
CA GLY A 104 -4.83 2.00 -5.94
C GLY A 104 -4.20 1.83 -4.56
N HIS A 105 -4.98 2.12 -3.52
CA HIS A 105 -4.56 2.04 -2.12
C HIS A 105 -4.17 0.62 -1.69
N VAL A 106 -4.90 -0.39 -2.17
CA VAL A 106 -4.76 -1.77 -1.71
C VAL A 106 -3.83 -2.58 -2.62
N VAL A 107 -2.60 -2.08 -2.78
CA VAL A 107 -1.58 -2.63 -3.69
C VAL A 107 -1.35 -4.13 -3.47
N ASN A 108 -1.36 -4.58 -2.21
CA ASN A 108 -1.16 -5.98 -1.84
C ASN A 108 -2.26 -6.92 -2.36
N ILE A 109 -3.46 -6.41 -2.66
CA ILE A 109 -4.51 -7.16 -3.36
C ILE A 109 -4.37 -6.99 -4.87
N GLU A 110 -4.16 -5.75 -5.34
CA GLU A 110 -4.17 -5.44 -6.77
C GLU A 110 -2.98 -5.99 -7.56
N ARG A 111 -1.84 -6.17 -6.87
CA ARG A 111 -0.54 -6.59 -7.41
C ARG A 111 0.08 -7.64 -6.48
N ALA A 112 -0.74 -8.58 -6.02
CA ALA A 112 -0.39 -9.51 -4.94
C ALA A 112 0.92 -10.28 -5.20
N ARG A 113 1.14 -10.75 -6.43
CA ARG A 113 2.34 -11.51 -6.80
C ARG A 113 3.59 -10.65 -6.67
N GLU A 114 3.60 -9.48 -7.28
CA GLU A 114 4.72 -8.55 -7.27
C GLU A 114 4.97 -7.99 -5.87
N PHE A 115 3.91 -7.58 -5.17
CA PHE A 115 3.98 -7.10 -3.79
C PHE A 115 4.65 -8.16 -2.89
N ASN A 116 4.16 -9.40 -2.93
CA ASN A 116 4.71 -10.48 -2.12
C ASN A 116 6.17 -10.79 -2.46
N ASN A 117 6.53 -10.79 -3.75
CA ASN A 117 7.91 -11.02 -4.18
C ASN A 117 8.86 -9.93 -3.67
N ILE A 118 8.46 -8.66 -3.77
CA ILE A 118 9.25 -7.52 -3.30
C ILE A 118 9.43 -7.58 -1.78
N VAL A 119 8.35 -7.80 -1.04
CA VAL A 119 8.39 -7.88 0.44
C VAL A 119 9.29 -9.02 0.90
N ARG A 120 9.15 -10.21 0.31
CA ARG A 120 9.99 -11.38 0.67
C ARG A 120 11.47 -11.12 0.39
N ARG A 121 11.79 -10.52 -0.76
CA ARG A 121 13.18 -10.18 -1.10
C ARG A 121 13.75 -9.12 -0.18
N PHE A 122 12.98 -8.10 0.18
CA PHE A 122 13.39 -7.08 1.15
C PHE A 122 13.71 -7.70 2.50
N ILE A 123 12.80 -8.50 3.07
CA ILE A 123 13.02 -9.19 4.35
C ILE A 123 14.30 -10.04 4.28
N ALA A 124 14.44 -10.86 3.24
CA ALA A 124 15.58 -11.75 3.12
C ALA A 124 16.91 -10.99 2.95
N ALA A 125 16.92 -9.85 2.25
CA ALA A 125 18.10 -8.99 2.11
C ALA A 125 18.47 -8.32 3.44
N VAL A 126 17.48 -7.86 4.22
CA VAL A 126 17.71 -7.30 5.55
C VAL A 126 18.27 -8.35 6.50
N GLU A 127 17.69 -9.56 6.51
CA GLU A 127 18.15 -10.68 7.35
C GLU A 127 19.58 -11.11 7.04
N ARG A 128 19.98 -11.07 5.77
CA ARG A 128 21.36 -11.37 5.35
C ARG A 128 22.33 -10.20 5.46
N GLY A 129 21.87 -9.00 5.86
CA GLY A 129 22.71 -7.79 5.89
C GLY A 129 23.13 -7.29 4.50
N GLU A 130 22.39 -7.68 3.46
CA GLU A 130 22.63 -7.35 2.05
C GLU A 130 21.79 -6.17 1.56
N TYR A 131 20.89 -5.64 2.40
CA TYR A 131 20.05 -4.52 2.02
C TYR A 131 20.87 -3.24 1.77
N GLU A 132 20.67 -2.63 0.61
CA GLU A 132 21.19 -1.32 0.28
C GLU A 132 20.07 -0.41 -0.24
N PRO A 133 19.86 0.79 0.34
CA PRO A 133 18.76 1.65 -0.05
C PRO A 133 18.95 2.21 -1.46
N VAL A 134 17.89 2.14 -2.27
CA VAL A 134 17.90 2.71 -3.63
C VAL A 134 17.65 4.20 -3.53
N LYS A 135 18.56 4.99 -4.13
CA LYS A 135 18.59 6.46 -4.02
C LYS A 135 17.57 7.19 -4.89
N GLU A 136 16.92 6.49 -5.80
CA GLU A 136 15.86 7.04 -6.64
C GLU A 136 14.55 6.24 -6.47
N PRO A 137 13.40 6.91 -6.30
CA PRO A 137 12.10 6.25 -6.29
C PRO A 137 11.87 5.44 -7.57
N MET A 138 11.36 4.22 -7.42
CA MET A 138 11.13 3.32 -8.55
C MET A 138 9.65 3.25 -8.88
N MET A 139 9.29 3.50 -10.14
CA MET A 139 7.96 3.23 -10.68
C MET A 139 7.96 1.87 -11.38
N ILE A 140 7.04 0.97 -11.02
CA ILE A 140 6.95 -0.38 -11.58
C ILE A 140 5.57 -0.68 -12.17
N ASN A 141 5.55 -1.42 -13.28
CA ASN A 141 4.33 -1.75 -14.03
C ASN A 141 3.97 -3.26 -13.99
N GLY A 142 4.80 -4.10 -13.36
CA GLY A 142 4.70 -5.56 -13.36
C GLY A 142 5.93 -6.24 -12.75
N GLU A 143 6.18 -7.51 -13.06
CA GLU A 143 7.33 -8.27 -12.54
C GLU A 143 8.65 -7.57 -12.86
N THR A 144 9.24 -6.91 -11.86
CA THR A 144 10.60 -6.39 -11.93
C THR A 144 11.51 -7.54 -11.49
N LEU A 145 12.18 -8.18 -12.45
CA LEU A 145 13.09 -9.30 -12.20
C LEU A 145 14.34 -8.87 -11.40
N ASP A 146 14.78 -7.63 -11.58
CA ASP A 146 15.90 -7.02 -10.88
C ASP A 146 15.41 -6.01 -9.83
N LEU A 147 15.57 -6.36 -8.55
CA LEU A 147 15.34 -5.45 -7.44
C LEU A 147 16.69 -4.85 -7.00
N PRO A 148 16.93 -3.55 -7.17
CA PRO A 148 18.26 -2.96 -7.02
C PRO A 148 18.72 -2.74 -5.57
N PHE A 149 17.93 -3.15 -4.57
CA PHE A 149 18.25 -2.97 -3.15
C PHE A 149 18.91 -4.19 -2.48
N VAL A 150 19.36 -5.17 -3.28
CA VAL A 150 20.16 -6.30 -2.81
C VAL A 150 21.59 -6.09 -3.30
N ARG A 151 22.55 -6.06 -2.37
CA ARG A 151 23.98 -6.04 -2.70
C ARG A 151 24.32 -7.21 -3.62
N ARG A 152 24.95 -6.91 -4.75
CA ARG A 152 25.52 -7.91 -5.66
C ARG A 152 26.89 -8.37 -5.19
#